data_AF-A0A7Y2XVZ5-F1
#
_entry.id   AF-A0A7Y2XVZ5-F1
#
_cell.length_a   1.000
_cell.length_b   1.000
_cell.length_c   1.000
_cell.angle_alpha   90.00
_cell.angle_beta   90.00
_cell.angle_gamma   90.00
#
_symmetry.space_group_name_H-M   'P 1'
#
loop_
_entity.id
_entity.type
_entity.pdbx_description
1 polymer ?
#
loop_
_entity_poly.entity_id
_entity_poly.type
_entity_poly.pdbx_seq_one_letter_code
_entity_poly.pdbx_strand_id
1 'polypeptide(L)'
;MEIVKDHDPYPDLRVNIGSLELQNPVMTASGTFGYAREFEDLINLHRLGGIIVKGISLEPRAGNPPQRIVETPCGMLNAIGLQNVGVERFIAEKMVYLKGIG
;
A
#
# COMPACT_ATOMS: atom_id res chain seq x y z
N MET A 1 -20.02 -16.53 24.22
CA MET A 1 -18.86 -16.99 25.01
C MET A 1 -18.14 -18.00 24.15
N GLU A 2 -17.35 -17.50 23.18
CA GLU A 2 -16.42 -18.36 22.45
C GLU A 2 -15.10 -18.36 23.19
N ILE A 3 -14.64 -19.57 23.42
CA ILE A 3 -13.42 -19.91 24.14
C ILE A 3 -12.26 -19.25 23.41
N VAL A 4 -11.61 -18.30 24.10
CA VAL A 4 -10.29 -17.78 23.73
C VAL A 4 -9.39 -19.00 23.61
N LYS A 5 -9.06 -19.40 22.38
CA LYS A 5 -8.16 -20.51 22.13
C LYS A 5 -6.84 -20.25 22.85
N ASP A 6 -6.35 -21.31 23.49
CA ASP A 6 -5.10 -21.37 24.23
C ASP A 6 -3.94 -20.67 23.49
N HIS A 7 -3.27 -19.81 24.27
CA HIS A 7 -2.05 -19.05 24.04
C HIS A 7 -1.33 -19.24 22.69
N ASP A 8 -1.67 -18.39 21.72
CA ASP A 8 -0.68 -17.92 20.76
C ASP A 8 0.43 -17.20 21.56
N PRO A 9 1.72 -17.60 21.45
CA PRO A 9 2.81 -16.93 22.17
C PRO A 9 3.02 -15.48 21.71
N TYR A 10 2.39 -15.07 20.60
CA TYR A 10 2.54 -13.72 20.05
C TYR A 10 1.42 -12.78 20.53
N PRO A 11 1.74 -11.49 20.73
CA PRO A 11 0.73 -10.48 20.99
C PRO A 11 -0.31 -10.42 19.86
N ASP A 12 -1.57 -10.25 20.22
CA ASP A 12 -2.62 -9.90 19.26
C ASP A 12 -2.31 -8.50 18.68
N LEU A 13 -2.02 -8.45 17.38
CA LEU A 13 -1.67 -7.21 16.69
C LEU A 13 -2.87 -6.53 16.03
N ARG A 14 -4.08 -7.08 16.12
CA ARG A 14 -5.26 -6.49 15.47
C ARG A 14 -5.52 -5.08 16.00
N VAL A 15 -5.85 -4.16 15.09
CA VAL A 15 -6.12 -2.75 15.43
C VAL A 15 -7.35 -2.24 14.69
N ASN A 16 -8.05 -1.30 15.33
CA ASN A 16 -9.15 -0.56 14.73
C ASN A 16 -8.74 0.89 14.51
N ILE A 17 -8.79 1.37 13.26
CA ILE A 17 -8.48 2.76 12.90
C ILE A 17 -9.71 3.37 12.22
N GLY A 18 -10.46 4.18 12.95
CA GLY A 18 -11.76 4.67 12.48
C GLY A 18 -12.71 3.50 12.23
N SER A 19 -13.19 3.36 10.98
CA SER A 19 -14.05 2.25 10.55
C SER A 19 -13.29 1.05 9.97
N LEU A 20 -11.95 1.07 9.98
CA LEU A 20 -11.13 0.00 9.44
C LEU A 20 -10.75 -0.99 10.55
N GLU A 21 -11.05 -2.25 10.35
CA GLU A 21 -10.54 -3.37 11.16
C GLU A 21 -9.36 -3.99 10.41
N LEU A 22 -8.17 -3.96 11.02
CA LEU A 22 -6.94 -4.44 10.41
C LEU A 22 -6.38 -5.63 11.20
N GLN A 23 -5.93 -6.66 10.49
CA GLN A 23 -5.30 -7.83 11.11
C GLN A 23 -4.00 -7.51 11.87
N ASN A 24 -3.34 -6.40 11.51
CA ASN A 24 -2.17 -5.84 12.19
C ASN A 24 -1.98 -4.36 11.80
N PRO A 25 -1.12 -3.57 12.47
CA PRO A 25 -0.96 -2.14 12.17
C PRO A 25 0.00 -1.86 10.99
N VAL A 26 0.62 -2.89 10.40
CA VAL A 26 1.64 -2.70 9.35
C VAL A 26 0.95 -2.47 8.01
N MET A 27 1.22 -1.32 7.41
CA MET A 27 0.70 -0.95 6.10
C MET A 27 1.76 -0.22 5.28
N THR A 28 1.60 -0.24 3.96
CA THR A 28 2.52 0.45 3.06
C THR A 28 2.34 1.96 3.13
N ALA A 29 3.41 2.72 2.94
CA ALA A 29 3.27 4.16 2.69
C ALA A 29 2.83 4.41 1.24
N SER A 30 2.00 5.43 1.01
CA SER A 30 1.58 5.77 -0.35
C SER A 30 2.78 6.08 -1.24
N GLY A 31 2.81 5.45 -2.42
CA GLY A 31 3.84 5.70 -3.42
C GLY A 31 5.16 4.97 -3.21
N THR A 32 5.29 4.13 -2.17
CA THR A 32 6.43 3.21 -2.00
C THR A 32 6.11 1.79 -2.49
N PHE A 33 4.83 1.51 -2.80
CA PHE A 33 4.33 0.16 -3.07
C PHE A 33 3.45 0.05 -4.32
N GLY A 34 3.62 0.97 -5.27
CA GLY A 34 2.90 0.96 -6.56
C GLY A 34 1.37 0.84 -6.39
N TYR A 35 0.81 -0.17 -7.06
CA TYR A 35 -0.60 -0.59 -6.95
C TYR A 35 -0.70 -2.04 -6.43
N ALA A 36 0.17 -2.41 -5.49
CA ALA A 36 0.32 -3.74 -4.88
C ALA A 36 0.90 -4.83 -5.78
N ARG A 37 0.39 -4.96 -7.01
CA ARG A 37 0.75 -6.07 -7.92
C ARG A 37 2.25 -6.20 -8.15
N GLU A 38 2.96 -5.09 -8.20
CA GLU A 38 4.40 -5.05 -8.44
C GLU A 38 5.23 -5.78 -7.35
N PHE A 39 4.62 -6.09 -6.21
CA PHE A 39 5.25 -6.76 -5.07
C PHE A 39 4.69 -8.16 -4.80
N GLU A 40 3.75 -8.66 -5.61
CA GLU A 40 3.11 -9.97 -5.40
C GLU A 40 4.11 -11.13 -5.45
N ASP A 41 5.18 -10.98 -6.25
CA ASP A 41 6.26 -11.96 -6.37
C ASP A 41 7.33 -11.82 -5.27
N LEU A 42 7.31 -10.75 -4.47
CA LEU A 42 8.31 -10.46 -3.45
C LEU A 42 7.82 -10.81 -2.04
N ILE A 43 6.53 -10.59 -1.76
CA ILE A 43 5.93 -10.88 -0.45
C ILE A 43 4.51 -11.40 -0.59
N ASN A 44 4.05 -12.17 0.41
CA ASN A 44 2.62 -12.46 0.56
C ASN A 44 1.87 -11.20 1.03
N LEU A 45 1.08 -10.61 0.12
CA LEU A 45 0.31 -9.38 0.36
C LEU A 45 -0.68 -9.52 1.52
N HIS A 46 -1.24 -10.72 1.75
CA HIS A 46 -2.20 -10.98 2.83
C HIS A 46 -1.60 -10.95 4.23
N ARG A 47 -0.29 -10.69 4.38
CA ARG A 47 0.33 -10.46 5.69
C ARG A 47 0.22 -9.01 6.17
N LEU A 48 -0.06 -8.06 5.26
CA LEU A 48 -0.16 -6.66 5.60
C LEU A 48 -1.53 -6.35 6.21
N GLY A 49 -1.56 -5.47 7.21
CA GLY A 49 -2.80 -4.93 7.75
C GLY A 49 -3.59 -4.13 6.73
N GLY A 50 -2.90 -3.43 5.82
CA GLY A 50 -3.51 -2.74 4.69
C GLY A 50 -2.48 -2.29 3.66
N ILE A 51 -2.98 -1.90 2.48
CA ILE A 51 -2.15 -1.38 1.38
C ILE A 51 -2.62 0.03 1.04
N ILE A 52 -1.72 1.00 1.20
CA ILE A 52 -1.91 2.37 0.71
C ILE A 52 -1.21 2.48 -0.65
N VAL A 53 -2.00 2.55 -1.71
CA VAL A 53 -1.51 2.64 -3.09
C VAL A 53 -0.95 4.03 -3.42
N LYS A 54 -0.36 4.17 -4.60
CA LYS A 54 0.07 5.46 -5.16
C LYS A 54 -1.09 6.47 -5.18
N GLY A 55 -0.82 7.70 -4.75
CA GLY A 55 -1.77 8.80 -4.89
C GLY A 55 -2.23 9.00 -6.34
N ILE A 56 -3.53 9.23 -6.51
CA ILE A 56 -4.20 9.34 -7.82
C ILE A 56 -4.64 10.79 -8.04
N SER A 57 -4.36 11.31 -9.24
CA SER A 57 -4.95 12.57 -9.71
C SER A 57 -6.15 12.32 -10.61
N LEU A 58 -6.94 13.36 -10.87
CA LEU A 58 -8.06 13.30 -11.82
C LEU A 58 -7.56 12.79 -13.18
N GLU A 59 -6.64 13.54 -13.79
CA GLU A 59 -5.99 13.17 -15.05
C GLU A 59 -4.66 12.44 -14.83
N PRO A 60 -4.19 11.65 -15.83
CA PRO A 60 -2.87 11.04 -15.79
C PRO A 60 -1.76 12.08 -15.61
N ARG A 61 -0.71 11.73 -14.85
CA ARG A 61 0.46 12.59 -14.65
C ARG A 61 1.73 11.84 -14.97
N ALA A 62 2.60 12.45 -15.76
CA ALA A 62 3.92 11.89 -16.11
C ALA A 62 4.94 11.99 -14.97
N GLY A 63 4.73 12.89 -14.00
CA GLY A 63 5.70 13.23 -12.96
C GLY A 63 6.73 14.27 -13.40
N ASN A 64 7.69 14.56 -12.53
CA ASN A 64 8.78 15.52 -12.80
C ASN A 64 9.79 14.95 -13.82
N PRO A 65 10.69 15.70 -14.47
CA PRO A 65 11.78 15.08 -15.24
C PRO A 65 12.77 14.31 -14.33
N PRO A 66 13.53 13.32 -14.85
CA PRO A 66 14.66 12.73 -14.14
C PRO A 66 15.81 13.74 -13.98
N GLN A 67 16.67 13.61 -12.97
CA GLN A 67 16.69 12.61 -11.88
C GLN A 67 15.66 12.92 -10.79
N ARG A 68 14.94 11.89 -10.30
CA ARG A 68 13.83 12.04 -9.34
C ARG A 68 14.12 11.46 -7.95
N ILE A 69 15.23 10.76 -7.77
CA ILE A 69 15.62 10.09 -6.53
C ILE A 69 17.11 10.32 -6.32
N VAL A 70 17.50 10.59 -5.07
CA VAL A 70 18.90 10.62 -4.65
C VAL A 70 19.02 10.05 -3.24
N GLU A 71 20.07 9.27 -3.00
CA GLU A 71 20.38 8.70 -1.68
C GLU A 71 20.91 9.78 -0.73
N THR A 72 20.60 9.65 0.55
CA THR A 72 21.19 10.46 1.62
C THR A 72 21.61 9.54 2.77
N PRO A 73 22.47 9.98 3.70
CA PRO A 73 22.74 9.21 4.91
C PRO A 73 21.43 8.82 5.60
N CYS A 74 21.24 7.52 5.82
CA CYS A 74 20.06 6.93 6.44
C CYS A 74 18.72 7.20 5.71
N GLY A 75 18.73 7.43 4.39
CA GLY A 75 17.49 7.63 3.66
C GLY A 75 17.64 7.99 2.19
N MET A 76 16.60 8.62 1.65
CA MET A 76 16.60 9.12 0.27
C MET A 76 15.65 10.31 0.13
N LEU A 77 15.98 11.21 -0.79
CA LEU A 77 15.07 12.25 -1.27
C LEU A 77 14.36 11.75 -2.53
N ASN A 78 13.10 12.14 -2.69
CA ASN A 78 12.34 11.88 -3.91
C ASN A 78 11.59 13.13 -4.37
N ALA A 79 11.52 13.29 -5.69
CA ALA A 79 10.75 14.32 -6.37
C ALA A 79 9.99 13.69 -7.55
N ILE A 80 9.19 12.65 -7.29
CA ILE A 80 8.50 11.90 -8.35
C ILE A 80 7.50 12.76 -9.14
N GLY A 81 6.90 13.78 -8.50
CA GLY A 81 5.93 14.67 -9.13
C GLY A 81 4.54 14.07 -9.32
N LEU A 82 4.16 13.14 -8.44
CA LEU A 82 2.87 12.43 -8.46
C LEU A 82 2.60 11.72 -9.80
N GLN A 83 3.60 11.05 -10.38
CA GLN A 83 3.36 10.20 -11.55
C GLN A 83 2.32 9.12 -11.23
N ASN A 84 1.22 9.09 -11.98
CA ASN A 84 0.12 8.14 -11.81
C ASN A 84 -0.74 8.04 -13.09
N VAL A 85 -1.64 7.04 -13.11
CA VAL A 85 -2.43 6.68 -14.30
C VAL A 85 -3.71 7.49 -14.50
N GLY A 86 -4.05 8.40 -13.58
CA GLY A 86 -5.33 9.09 -13.55
C GLY A 86 -6.45 8.24 -12.95
N VAL A 87 -7.55 8.88 -12.55
CA VAL A 87 -8.62 8.20 -11.80
C VAL A 87 -9.37 7.19 -12.65
N GLU A 88 -9.61 7.50 -13.93
CA GLU A 88 -10.36 6.63 -14.84
C GLU A 88 -9.67 5.27 -15.01
N ARG A 89 -8.37 5.27 -15.36
CA ARG A 89 -7.60 4.02 -15.50
C ARG A 89 -7.36 3.33 -14.16
N PHE A 90 -7.21 4.07 -13.08
CA PHE A 90 -7.10 3.47 -11.76
C PHE A 90 -8.34 2.63 -11.43
N ILE A 91 -9.54 3.18 -11.66
CA ILE A 91 -10.81 2.46 -11.42
C ILE A 91 -10.98 1.29 -12.40
N ALA A 92 -10.73 1.51 -13.69
CA ALA A 92 -10.98 0.51 -14.73
C ALA A 92 -9.99 -0.66 -14.72
N GLU A 93 -8.73 -0.42 -14.32
CA GLU A 93 -7.66 -1.42 -14.43
C GLU A 93 -7.10 -1.84 -13.06
N LYS A 94 -6.66 -0.87 -12.25
CA LYS A 94 -5.93 -1.16 -11.00
C LYS A 94 -6.86 -1.67 -9.91
N MET A 95 -8.04 -1.06 -9.77
CA MET A 95 -9.05 -1.48 -8.78
C MET A 95 -9.61 -2.87 -9.06
N VAL A 96 -9.64 -3.33 -10.31
CA VAL A 96 -10.07 -4.70 -10.65
C VAL A 96 -9.18 -5.72 -10.00
N TYR A 97 -7.85 -5.53 -10.06
CA TYR A 97 -6.90 -6.38 -9.37
C TYR A 97 -6.98 -6.21 -7.84
N LEU A 98 -7.01 -4.98 -7.34
CA LEU A 98 -7.02 -4.70 -5.90
C LEU A 98 -8.22 -5.32 -5.18
N LYS A 99 -9.40 -5.34 -5.82
CA LYS A 99 -10.59 -6.03 -5.30
C LYS A 99 -10.43 -7.55 -5.19
N GLY A 100 -9.51 -8.14 -5.95
CA GLY A 100 -9.24 -9.58 -5.93
C GLY A 100 -8.27 -10.02 -4.84
N ILE A 101 -7.54 -9.09 -4.22
CA ILE A 101 -6.55 -9.39 -3.16
C ILE A 101 -6.93 -8.84 -1.79
N GLY A 102 -8.03 -8.09 -1.71
CA GLY A 102 -8.59 -7.52 -0.48
C GLY A 102 -9.69 -8.37 0.13
#